data_AF-A0A1K1LD61-F1
#
_entry.id   AF-A0A1K1LD61-F1
#
_cell.length_a   1.000
_cell.length_b   1.000
_cell.length_c   1.000
_cell.angle_alpha   90.00
_cell.angle_beta   90.00
_cell.angle_gamma   90.00
#
_symmetry.space_group_name_H-M   'P 1'
#
loop_
_entity.id
_entity.type
_entity.pdbx_description
1 polymer ?
#
loop_
_entity_poly.entity_id
_entity_poly.type
_entity_poly.pdbx_seq_one_letter_code
_entity_poly.pdbx_strand_id
1 'polypeptide(L)'
;MKEAYHAEQARSSALAARLQEAMAARDEEQDEDQGTDSGGEMAVAAVKTLAIRNNNPLNVKTVKGRPWFGQIAVDKHGHAVFDTPEHGIRAGANVLLNYYTRHGLDTLDGILSRFCTGNRAEYAAFLSKRLGIQPDKQFDVLARLPELLHAMARFESGQEWPRELFTGYSLVATAYRKGQR
;
A
#
# COMPACT_ATOMS: atom_id res chain seq x y z
N MET A 1 1.97 23.30 7.64
CA MET A 1 1.36 22.06 7.10
C MET A 1 1.46 21.97 5.57
N LYS A 2 0.90 22.93 4.80
CA LYS A 2 0.94 22.88 3.33
C LYS A 2 2.37 22.94 2.74
N GLU A 3 3.23 23.80 3.26
CA GLU A 3 4.61 23.94 2.77
C GLU A 3 5.46 22.67 2.98
N ALA A 4 5.39 22.07 4.18
CA ALA A 4 6.08 20.82 4.48
C ALA A 4 5.61 19.67 3.58
N TYR A 5 4.30 19.58 3.33
CA TYR A 5 3.72 18.63 2.38
C TYR A 5 4.29 18.85 0.96
N HIS A 6 4.29 20.08 0.45
CA HIS A 6 4.84 20.35 -0.88
C HIS A 6 6.34 20.07 -0.97
N ALA A 7 7.10 20.36 0.08
CA ALA A 7 8.53 20.06 0.14
C ALA A 7 8.81 18.55 0.12
N GLU A 8 8.03 17.75 0.86
CA GLU A 8 8.14 16.30 0.86
C GLU A 8 7.74 15.70 -0.49
N GLN A 9 6.65 16.18 -1.09
CA GLN A 9 6.26 15.79 -2.46
C GLN A 9 7.38 16.10 -3.47
N ALA A 10 8.00 17.27 -3.36
CA ALA A 10 9.11 17.64 -4.25
C ALA A 10 10.32 16.73 -4.06
N ARG A 11 10.63 16.31 -2.82
CA ARG A 11 11.69 15.32 -2.54
C ARG A 11 11.40 13.98 -3.19
N SER A 12 10.19 13.44 -3.03
CA SER A 12 9.80 12.18 -3.65
C SER A 12 9.83 12.28 -5.19
N SER A 13 9.37 13.40 -5.76
CA SER A 13 9.46 13.66 -7.20
C SER A 13 10.91 13.74 -7.70
N ALA A 14 11.82 14.35 -6.93
CA ALA A 14 13.24 14.37 -7.26
C ALA A 14 13.88 12.97 -7.18
N LEU A 15 13.48 12.16 -6.19
CA LEU A 15 13.92 10.76 -6.09
C LEU A 15 13.41 9.95 -7.28
N ALA A 16 12.16 10.17 -7.70
CA ALA A 16 11.57 9.54 -8.88
C ALA A 16 12.37 9.88 -10.16
N ALA A 17 12.70 11.16 -10.36
CA ALA A 17 13.50 11.60 -11.49
C ALA A 17 14.89 10.95 -11.50
N ARG A 18 15.59 10.93 -10.36
CA ARG A 18 16.89 10.26 -10.22
C ARG A 18 16.84 8.76 -10.49
N LEU A 19 15.78 8.10 -10.03
CA LEU A 19 15.54 6.69 -10.32
C LEU A 19 15.35 6.47 -11.82
N GLN A 20 14.59 7.33 -12.48
CA GLN A 20 14.35 7.25 -13.92
C GLN A 20 15.63 7.47 -14.73
N GLU A 21 16.47 8.45 -14.35
CA GLU A 21 17.79 8.68 -14.93
C GLU A 21 18.71 7.46 -14.75
N ALA A 22 18.77 6.89 -13.54
CA ALA A 22 19.58 5.71 -13.26
C ALA A 22 19.09 4.44 -13.99
N MET A 23 17.78 4.32 -14.23
CA MET A 23 17.22 3.24 -15.04
C MET A 23 17.58 3.44 -16.52
N ALA A 24 17.45 4.65 -17.04
CA ALA A 24 17.85 4.97 -18.41
C ALA A 24 19.35 4.72 -18.67
N ALA A 25 20.23 5.13 -17.75
CA ALA A 25 21.67 4.88 -17.87
C ALA A 25 22.03 3.38 -17.86
N ARG A 26 21.29 2.55 -17.11
CA ARG A 26 21.47 1.09 -17.11
C ARG A 26 20.98 0.42 -18.38
N ASP A 27 19.92 0.96 -18.99
CA ASP A 27 19.43 0.47 -20.28
C ASP A 27 20.40 0.85 -21.41
N GLU A 28 21.09 2.01 -21.31
CA GLU A 28 22.17 2.42 -22.22
C GLU A 28 23.45 1.57 -22.07
N GLU A 29 23.84 1.21 -20.85
CA GLU A 29 25.00 0.33 -20.60
C GLU A 29 24.72 -1.15 -20.98
N GLN A 30 23.46 -1.60 -20.98
CA GLN A 30 23.09 -2.97 -21.36
C GLN A 30 23.08 -3.23 -22.87
N ASP A 31 23.19 -2.19 -23.71
CA ASP A 31 23.35 -2.34 -25.16
C ASP A 31 24.81 -2.64 -25.60
N GLU A 32 25.80 -2.64 -24.68
CA GLU A 32 27.21 -2.87 -25.01
C GLU A 32 27.86 -4.17 -24.45
N ASP A 33 27.19 -4.98 -23.62
CA ASP A 33 27.84 -6.19 -23.05
C ASP A 33 26.93 -7.43 -22.99
N GLN A 34 27.01 -8.26 -24.03
CA GLN A 34 26.59 -9.67 -23.96
C GLN A 34 27.80 -10.54 -23.63
N GLY A 35 27.98 -10.91 -22.36
CA GLY A 35 29.10 -11.76 -21.96
C GLY A 35 29.04 -12.33 -20.54
N THR A 36 28.60 -13.59 -20.45
CA THR A 36 28.95 -14.62 -19.45
C THR A 36 28.19 -14.72 -18.10
N ASP A 37 27.72 -15.94 -17.90
CA ASP A 37 27.06 -16.54 -16.74
C ASP A 37 28.08 -17.02 -15.67
N SER A 38 27.68 -16.93 -14.40
CA SER A 38 27.75 -18.00 -13.38
C SER A 38 28.16 -17.51 -11.98
N GLY A 39 27.54 -18.13 -10.96
CA GLY A 39 28.12 -18.23 -9.62
C GLY A 39 27.20 -17.73 -8.51
N GLY A 40 26.57 -18.66 -7.79
CA GLY A 40 25.58 -18.36 -6.75
C GLY A 40 26.16 -18.00 -5.38
N GLU A 41 25.26 -17.59 -4.48
CA GLU A 41 25.42 -17.81 -3.05
C GLU A 41 24.05 -17.74 -2.35
N MET A 42 23.66 -18.85 -1.73
CA MET A 42 22.41 -19.03 -0.99
C MET A 42 22.49 -18.30 0.35
N ALA A 43 22.07 -17.05 0.40
CA ALA A 43 21.58 -16.45 1.63
C ALA A 43 20.09 -16.80 1.77
N VAL A 44 19.70 -17.37 2.91
CA VAL A 44 18.28 -17.48 3.30
C VAL A 44 17.78 -16.06 3.61
N ALA A 45 17.62 -15.25 2.57
CA ALA A 45 16.99 -13.96 2.63
C ALA A 45 15.51 -14.24 2.97
N ALA A 46 15.05 -13.73 4.11
CA ALA A 46 13.63 -13.62 4.39
C ALA A 46 12.94 -13.15 3.10
N VAL A 47 12.02 -13.94 2.55
CA VAL A 47 11.38 -13.66 1.25
C VAL A 47 10.80 -12.26 1.32
N LYS A 48 11.53 -11.28 0.80
CA LYS A 48 11.15 -9.88 0.87
C LYS A 48 10.06 -9.72 -0.16
N THR A 49 8.81 -9.87 0.28
CA THR A 49 7.65 -9.84 -0.62
C THR A 49 7.64 -8.53 -1.41
N LEU A 50 7.04 -8.55 -2.60
CA LEU A 50 6.98 -7.40 -3.48
C LEU A 50 6.44 -6.14 -2.76
N ALA A 51 5.48 -6.33 -1.85
CA ALA A 51 4.95 -5.30 -0.96
C ALA A 51 6.03 -4.61 -0.11
N ILE A 52 6.99 -5.36 0.43
CA ILE A 52 8.09 -4.81 1.24
C ILE A 52 9.08 -4.08 0.35
N ARG A 53 9.44 -4.67 -0.79
CA ARG A 53 10.37 -4.03 -1.75
C ARG A 53 9.80 -2.70 -2.27
N ASN A 54 8.49 -2.66 -2.50
CA ASN A 54 7.82 -1.51 -3.06
C ASN A 54 7.34 -0.50 -1.99
N ASN A 55 7.60 -0.74 -0.69
CA ASN A 55 7.02 0.03 0.41
C ASN A 55 5.49 0.20 0.27
N ASN A 56 4.82 -0.85 -0.20
CA ASN A 56 3.42 -0.84 -0.59
C ASN A 56 2.66 -1.98 0.11
N PRO A 57 2.29 -1.81 1.40
CA PRO A 57 1.73 -2.90 2.19
C PRO A 57 0.40 -3.46 1.68
N LEU A 58 -0.37 -2.64 0.95
CA LEU A 58 -1.68 -2.99 0.40
C LEU A 58 -1.62 -3.30 -1.11
N ASN A 59 -0.43 -3.41 -1.71
CA ASN A 59 -0.26 -3.61 -3.16
C ASN A 59 -1.11 -2.65 -4.02
N VAL A 60 -1.23 -1.38 -3.62
CA VAL A 60 -2.03 -0.42 -4.39
C VAL A 60 -1.42 -0.17 -5.77
N LYS A 61 -2.26 -0.11 -6.79
CA LYS A 61 -1.84 0.24 -8.15
C LYS A 61 -1.57 1.73 -8.29
N THR A 62 -0.68 2.08 -9.20
CA THR A 62 -0.51 3.49 -9.63
C THR A 62 -1.79 4.02 -10.27
N VAL A 63 -2.07 5.30 -10.12
CA VAL A 63 -3.17 5.96 -10.85
C VAL A 63 -2.58 6.68 -12.07
N LYS A 64 -3.04 6.31 -13.27
CA LYS A 64 -2.56 6.89 -14.53
C LYS A 64 -2.68 8.42 -14.51
N GLY A 65 -1.56 9.09 -14.73
CA GLY A 65 -1.47 10.56 -14.79
C GLY A 65 -1.59 11.27 -13.43
N ARG A 66 -1.73 10.54 -12.31
CA ARG A 66 -1.88 11.11 -10.97
C ARG A 66 -1.15 10.22 -9.95
N PRO A 67 0.19 10.29 -9.87
CA PRO A 67 0.94 9.49 -8.90
C PRO A 67 0.49 9.79 -7.47
N TRP A 68 0.58 8.79 -6.62
CA TRP A 68 0.34 8.97 -5.19
C TRP A 68 1.43 9.86 -4.58
N PHE A 69 1.09 10.60 -3.52
CA PHE A 69 2.12 11.29 -2.74
C PHE A 69 3.11 10.29 -2.12
N GLY A 70 4.40 10.54 -2.28
CA GLY A 70 5.48 9.60 -1.93
C GLY A 70 5.74 8.49 -2.97
N GLN A 71 4.99 8.44 -4.08
CA GLN A 71 5.25 7.47 -5.14
C GLN A 71 6.47 7.88 -5.96
N ILE A 72 7.41 6.95 -6.10
CA ILE A 72 8.71 7.18 -6.75
C ILE A 72 8.91 6.33 -8.01
N ALA A 73 8.17 5.24 -8.14
CA ALA A 73 8.20 4.40 -9.33
C ALA A 73 6.91 3.57 -9.47
N VAL A 74 6.87 2.75 -10.52
CA VAL A 74 5.82 1.75 -10.77
C VAL A 74 6.51 0.45 -11.11
N ASP A 75 6.08 -0.67 -10.53
CA ASP A 75 6.64 -1.97 -10.87
C ASP A 75 6.06 -2.53 -12.18
N LYS A 76 6.65 -3.63 -12.67
CA LYS A 76 6.20 -4.31 -13.91
C LYS A 76 4.75 -4.80 -13.88
N HIS A 77 4.12 -4.89 -12.71
CA HIS A 77 2.74 -5.30 -12.53
C HIS A 77 1.80 -4.09 -12.34
N GLY A 78 2.29 -2.86 -12.40
CA GLY A 78 1.52 -1.64 -12.21
C GLY A 78 1.30 -1.24 -10.74
N HIS A 79 1.97 -1.88 -9.78
CA HIS A 79 1.91 -1.44 -8.38
C HIS A 79 2.74 -0.18 -8.19
N ALA A 80 2.25 0.73 -7.37
CA ALA A 80 3.03 1.88 -6.95
C ALA A 80 4.22 1.44 -6.09
N VAL A 81 5.37 2.07 -6.30
CA VAL A 81 6.56 1.96 -5.46
C VAL A 81 6.69 3.28 -4.69
N PHE A 82 6.81 3.19 -3.37
CA PHE A 82 6.90 4.35 -2.49
C PHE A 82 8.32 4.51 -1.93
N ASP A 83 8.71 5.75 -1.63
CA ASP A 83 9.94 6.04 -0.88
C ASP A 83 9.89 5.52 0.56
N THR A 84 8.72 5.53 1.20
CA THR A 84 8.51 5.05 2.58
C THR A 84 7.24 4.20 2.70
N PRO A 85 7.20 3.23 3.65
CA PRO A 85 6.01 2.41 3.87
C PRO A 85 4.81 3.21 4.38
N GLU A 86 5.04 4.32 5.09
CA GLU A 86 3.99 5.25 5.54
C GLU A 86 3.21 5.83 4.36
N HIS A 87 3.90 6.15 3.26
CA HIS A 87 3.25 6.63 2.04
C HIS A 87 2.41 5.53 1.36
N GLY A 88 2.87 4.28 1.37
CA GLY A 88 2.09 3.14 0.90
C GLY A 88 0.83 2.89 1.72
N ILE A 89 0.92 2.95 3.05
CA ILE A 89 -0.24 2.82 3.95
C ILE A 89 -1.21 3.96 3.73
N ARG A 90 -0.72 5.19 3.54
CA ARG A 90 -1.55 6.36 3.22
C ARG A 90 -2.28 6.23 1.91
N ALA A 91 -1.64 5.70 0.87
CA ALA A 91 -2.31 5.41 -0.39
C ALA A 91 -3.41 4.36 -0.18
N GLY A 92 -3.13 3.28 0.56
CA GLY A 92 -4.13 2.27 0.95
C GLY A 92 -5.32 2.85 1.72
N ALA A 93 -5.06 3.70 2.72
CA ALA A 93 -6.09 4.40 3.48
C ALA A 93 -6.99 5.24 2.58
N ASN A 94 -6.40 6.01 1.66
CA ASN A 94 -7.17 6.81 0.70
C ASN A 94 -8.05 5.95 -0.21
N VAL A 95 -7.60 4.76 -0.61
CA VAL A 95 -8.42 3.82 -1.38
C VAL A 95 -9.66 3.42 -0.58
N LEU A 96 -9.48 2.96 0.66
CA LEU A 96 -10.58 2.52 1.53
C LEU A 96 -11.53 3.67 1.88
N LEU A 97 -10.99 4.85 2.16
CA LEU A 97 -11.80 6.04 2.41
C LEU A 97 -12.64 6.44 1.20
N ASN A 98 -12.09 6.35 -0.02
CA ASN A 98 -12.88 6.60 -1.22
C ASN A 98 -13.99 5.55 -1.40
N TYR A 99 -13.72 4.29 -1.08
CA TYR A 99 -14.72 3.22 -1.16
C TYR A 99 -15.88 3.50 -0.19
N TYR A 100 -15.57 3.86 1.03
CA TYR A 100 -16.57 4.20 2.03
C TYR A 100 -17.34 5.48 1.66
N THR A 101 -16.65 6.59 1.46
CA THR A 101 -17.27 7.92 1.33
C THR A 101 -17.91 8.19 -0.03
N ARG A 102 -17.37 7.62 -1.12
CA ARG A 102 -17.85 7.88 -2.49
C ARG A 102 -18.71 6.76 -3.05
N HIS A 103 -18.54 5.55 -2.54
CA HIS A 103 -19.24 4.36 -3.05
C HIS A 103 -20.15 3.70 -2.01
N GLY A 104 -20.19 4.20 -0.77
CA GLY A 104 -21.04 3.65 0.29
C GLY A 104 -20.68 2.21 0.67
N LEU A 105 -19.42 1.80 0.43
CA LEU A 105 -18.97 0.45 0.72
C LEU A 105 -18.58 0.35 2.20
N ASP A 106 -19.51 -0.17 3.00
CA ASP A 106 -19.42 -0.28 4.47
C ASP A 106 -19.50 -1.71 4.99
N THR A 107 -19.37 -2.70 4.11
CA THR A 107 -19.24 -4.13 4.45
C THR A 107 -17.89 -4.68 3.96
N LEU A 108 -17.39 -5.78 4.55
CA LEU A 108 -16.14 -6.37 4.06
C LEU A 108 -16.32 -6.88 2.62
N ASP A 109 -17.46 -7.48 2.30
CA ASP A 109 -17.76 -7.95 0.94
C ASP A 109 -17.82 -6.78 -0.05
N GLY A 110 -18.41 -5.65 0.34
CA GLY A 110 -18.46 -4.44 -0.48
C GLY A 110 -17.07 -3.91 -0.78
N ILE A 111 -16.24 -3.76 0.25
CA ILE A 111 -14.84 -3.31 0.11
C ILE A 111 -14.05 -4.26 -0.79
N LEU A 112 -14.11 -5.57 -0.52
CA LEU A 112 -13.34 -6.58 -1.23
C LEU A 112 -13.81 -6.78 -2.67
N SER A 113 -15.10 -6.58 -2.98
CA SER A 113 -15.63 -6.64 -4.35
C SER A 113 -14.94 -5.65 -5.29
N ARG A 114 -14.40 -4.55 -4.74
CA ARG A 114 -13.70 -3.52 -5.49
C ARG A 114 -12.18 -3.62 -5.34
N PHE A 115 -11.71 -4.07 -4.18
CA PHE A 115 -10.28 -4.15 -3.88
C PHE A 115 -9.57 -5.30 -4.60
N CYS A 116 -10.22 -6.47 -4.71
CA CYS A 116 -9.64 -7.68 -5.29
C CYS A 116 -10.58 -8.32 -6.31
N THR A 117 -10.00 -8.95 -7.34
CA THR A 117 -10.75 -9.70 -8.36
C THR A 117 -10.77 -11.21 -8.10
N GLY A 118 -9.83 -11.74 -7.30
CA GLY A 118 -9.70 -13.16 -6.98
C GLY A 118 -9.53 -13.40 -5.47
N ASN A 119 -9.74 -14.64 -5.03
CA ASN A 119 -9.62 -15.10 -3.64
C ASN A 119 -10.44 -14.29 -2.62
N ARG A 120 -11.58 -13.74 -3.06
CA ARG A 120 -12.42 -12.86 -2.24
C ARG A 120 -12.98 -13.57 -1.01
N ALA A 121 -13.34 -14.84 -1.15
CA ALA A 121 -13.91 -15.63 -0.05
C ALA A 121 -12.88 -15.86 1.06
N GLU A 122 -11.65 -16.22 0.70
CA GLU A 122 -10.53 -16.43 1.62
C GLU A 122 -10.15 -15.12 2.31
N TYR A 123 -10.14 -14.02 1.55
CA TYR A 123 -9.84 -12.70 2.09
C TYR A 123 -10.93 -12.24 3.08
N ALA A 124 -12.20 -12.37 2.72
CA ALA A 124 -13.33 -12.04 3.59
C ALA A 124 -13.31 -12.88 4.87
N ALA A 125 -13.04 -14.19 4.77
CA ALA A 125 -12.93 -15.08 5.92
C ALA A 125 -11.77 -14.69 6.84
N PHE A 126 -10.60 -14.35 6.27
CA PHE A 126 -9.46 -13.87 7.03
C PHE A 126 -9.77 -12.56 7.79
N LEU A 127 -10.34 -11.56 7.09
CA LEU A 127 -10.69 -10.29 7.70
C LEU A 127 -11.76 -10.46 8.78
N SER A 128 -12.79 -11.26 8.49
CA SER A 128 -13.87 -11.54 9.43
C SER A 128 -13.35 -12.15 10.73
N LYS A 129 -12.50 -13.18 10.63
CA LYS A 129 -11.87 -13.83 11.78
C LYS A 129 -10.99 -12.85 12.58
N ARG A 130 -10.23 -12.00 11.89
CA ARG A 130 -9.27 -11.07 12.53
C ARG A 130 -9.94 -9.86 13.18
N LEU A 131 -11.02 -9.36 12.58
CA LEU A 131 -11.69 -8.12 12.98
C LEU A 131 -12.95 -8.36 13.82
N GLY A 132 -13.48 -9.58 13.83
CA GLY A 132 -14.76 -9.91 14.45
C GLY A 132 -15.96 -9.28 13.74
N ILE A 133 -15.86 -9.08 12.42
CA ILE A 133 -16.89 -8.44 11.59
C ILE A 133 -17.39 -9.46 10.58
N GLN A 134 -18.69 -9.72 10.51
CA GLN A 134 -19.24 -10.60 9.49
C GLN A 134 -19.13 -9.95 8.09
N PRO A 135 -18.84 -10.72 7.02
CA PRO A 135 -18.52 -10.14 5.71
C PRO A 135 -19.61 -9.25 5.10
N ASP A 136 -20.88 -9.59 5.35
CA ASP A 136 -22.09 -8.93 4.86
C ASP A 136 -22.62 -7.84 5.79
N LYS A 137 -22.06 -7.71 7.00
CA LYS A 137 -22.53 -6.74 7.99
C LYS A 137 -21.89 -5.38 7.80
N GLN A 138 -22.73 -4.36 7.87
CA GLN A 138 -22.28 -2.98 7.86
C GLN A 138 -21.47 -2.67 9.12
N PHE A 139 -20.41 -1.90 8.94
CA PHE A 139 -19.60 -1.38 10.02
C PHE A 139 -19.08 0.01 9.69
N ASP A 140 -18.77 0.79 10.72
CA ASP A 140 -18.15 2.10 10.54
C ASP A 140 -16.68 1.94 10.12
N VAL A 141 -16.42 2.13 8.83
CA VAL A 141 -15.09 1.98 8.23
C VAL A 141 -14.12 3.00 8.80
N LEU A 142 -14.55 4.23 9.11
CA LEU A 142 -13.67 5.25 9.69
C LEU A 142 -13.24 4.88 11.11
N ALA A 143 -14.19 4.42 11.92
CA ALA A 143 -13.92 3.98 13.28
C ALA A 143 -13.03 2.71 13.34
N ARG A 144 -13.04 1.89 12.28
CA ARG A 144 -12.30 0.63 12.17
C ARG A 144 -11.13 0.66 11.18
N LEU A 145 -10.81 1.84 10.64
CA LEU A 145 -9.80 2.02 9.61
C LEU A 145 -8.40 1.48 9.98
N PRO A 146 -7.84 1.75 11.17
CA PRO A 146 -6.50 1.25 11.50
C PRO A 146 -6.47 -0.28 11.60
N GLU A 147 -7.49 -0.92 12.18
CA GLU A 147 -7.55 -2.38 12.27
C GLU A 147 -7.73 -3.01 10.89
N LEU A 148 -8.60 -2.43 10.05
CA LEU A 148 -8.83 -2.88 8.69
C LEU A 148 -7.57 -2.77 7.82
N LEU A 149 -6.89 -1.61 7.85
CA LEU A 149 -5.63 -1.40 7.13
C LEU A 149 -4.56 -2.40 7.54
N HIS A 150 -4.38 -2.61 8.84
CA HIS A 150 -3.39 -3.55 9.37
C HIS A 150 -3.69 -4.98 8.92
N ALA A 151 -4.96 -5.39 8.98
CA ALA A 151 -5.39 -6.71 8.54
C ALA A 151 -5.20 -6.92 7.03
N MET A 152 -5.60 -5.95 6.21
CA MET A 152 -5.41 -6.01 4.75
C MET A 152 -3.92 -6.03 4.38
N ALA A 153 -3.10 -5.19 5.01
CA ALA A 153 -1.66 -5.20 4.79
C ALA A 153 -1.03 -6.56 5.12
N ARG A 154 -1.47 -7.21 6.20
CA ARG A 154 -1.01 -8.56 6.56
C ARG A 154 -1.39 -9.61 5.53
N PHE A 155 -2.60 -9.53 4.98
CA PHE A 155 -3.08 -10.47 3.96
C PHE A 155 -2.29 -10.29 2.66
N GLU A 156 -2.18 -9.05 2.19
CA GLU A 156 -1.51 -8.68 0.93
C GLU A 156 0.00 -8.96 0.91
N SER A 157 0.68 -8.69 2.03
CA SER A 157 2.14 -8.80 2.10
C SER A 157 2.64 -10.13 2.63
N GLY A 158 1.76 -10.97 3.18
CA GLY A 158 2.13 -12.24 3.81
C GLY A 158 2.84 -12.10 5.17
N GLN A 159 3.01 -10.88 5.70
CA GLN A 159 3.69 -10.64 6.99
C GLN A 159 3.06 -9.50 7.81
N GLU A 160 3.35 -9.47 9.10
CA GLU A 160 2.91 -8.38 9.97
C GLU A 160 3.75 -7.12 9.71
N TRP A 161 3.08 -5.98 9.64
CA TRP A 161 3.73 -4.67 9.58
C TRP A 161 3.77 -4.05 10.98
N PRO A 162 4.83 -3.27 11.32
CA PRO A 162 4.91 -2.56 12.58
C PRO A 162 3.66 -1.74 12.86
N ARG A 163 3.10 -1.85 14.07
CA ARG A 163 1.85 -1.17 14.43
C ARG A 163 1.99 0.34 14.42
N GLU A 164 3.21 0.82 14.66
CA GLU A 164 3.59 2.22 14.73
C GLU A 164 3.26 2.96 13.43
N LEU A 165 3.38 2.28 12.29
CA LEU A 165 3.04 2.81 10.97
C LEU A 165 1.55 3.15 10.82
N PHE A 166 0.68 2.59 11.68
CA PHE A 166 -0.76 2.80 11.66
C PHE A 166 -1.24 3.79 12.72
N THR A 167 -0.34 4.28 13.59
CA THR A 167 -0.67 5.14 14.74
C THR A 167 -1.45 6.39 14.35
N GLY A 168 -1.10 7.02 13.23
CA GLY A 168 -1.82 8.20 12.71
C GLY A 168 -3.31 7.91 12.49
N TYR A 169 -3.64 6.74 11.92
CA TYR A 169 -5.02 6.30 11.70
C TYR A 169 -5.70 5.91 13.01
N SER A 170 -4.97 5.32 13.96
CA SER A 170 -5.48 5.04 15.31
C SER A 170 -5.90 6.31 16.05
N LEU A 171 -5.12 7.38 15.95
CA LEU A 171 -5.45 8.68 16.55
C LEU A 171 -6.70 9.29 15.90
N VAL A 172 -6.77 9.30 14.57
CA VAL A 172 -7.93 9.82 13.82
C VAL A 172 -9.19 9.02 14.16
N ALA A 173 -9.13 7.69 14.11
CA ALA A 173 -10.27 6.83 14.45
C ALA A 173 -10.72 7.03 15.91
N THR A 174 -9.78 7.22 16.83
CA THR A 174 -10.09 7.48 18.24
C THR A 174 -10.76 8.84 18.46
N ALA A 175 -10.26 9.89 17.81
CA ALA A 175 -10.88 11.21 17.85
C ALA A 175 -12.30 11.18 17.25
N TYR A 176 -12.45 10.51 16.11
CA TYR A 176 -13.74 10.31 15.46
C TYR A 176 -14.74 9.59 16.37
N ARG A 177 -14.36 8.45 16.99
CA ARG A 177 -15.21 7.72 17.95
C ARG A 177 -15.63 8.58 19.15
N LYS A 178 -14.78 9.48 19.63
CA LYS A 178 -15.11 10.40 20.73
C LYS A 178 -16.13 11.45 20.31
N GLY A 179 -16.07 11.94 19.08
CA GLY A 179 -17.01 12.94 18.57
C GLY A 179 -18.42 12.42 18.25
N GLN A 180 -18.60 11.10 18.24
CA GLN A 180 -19.91 10.44 18.03
C GLN A 180 -20.66 10.17 19.34
N ARG A 181 -20.05 10.46 20.50
CA ARG A 181 -20.65 10.32 21.83
C ARG A 181 -21.17 11.67 22.30
#